data_AF-A0A180ETP2-F1
#
_entry.id   AF-A0A180ETP2-F1
#
_cell.length_a   1.000
_cell.length_b   1.000
_cell.length_c   1.000
_cell.angle_alpha   90.00
_cell.angle_beta   90.00
_cell.angle_gamma   90.00
#
_symmetry.space_group_name_H-M   'P 1'
#
loop_
_entity.id
_entity.type
_entity.pdbx_description
1 polymer ?
#
loop_
_entity_poly.entity_id
_entity_poly.type
_entity_poly.pdbx_seq_one_letter_code
_entity_poly.pdbx_strand_id
1 'polypeptide(L)'
;MGIVGHTKSGAPIPVPTTYPETEIKLPVPAKIELHFRDTGETGHAKPHGVRGAEIRWAILDTPPTDWDELLHSKFDTQSPFTFTFKGGERAKTVYFALCWVNTTGEKGPWAEIQSAVIP
;
A
#
# COMPACT_ATOMS: atom_id res chain seq x y z
N MET A 1 -16.05 -43.11 -23.80
CA MET A 1 -15.02 -42.82 -22.77
C MET A 1 -15.28 -41.42 -22.25
N GLY A 2 -15.62 -41.28 -20.96
CA GLY A 2 -15.96 -39.99 -20.36
C GLY A 2 -14.70 -39.29 -19.85
N ILE A 3 -14.57 -38.01 -20.19
CA ILE A 3 -13.52 -37.13 -19.65
C ILE A 3 -13.95 -36.75 -18.24
N VAL A 4 -13.14 -37.08 -17.23
CA VAL A 4 -13.35 -36.60 -15.86
C VAL A 4 -12.98 -35.11 -15.84
N GLY A 5 -13.99 -34.25 -15.79
CA GLY A 5 -13.79 -32.82 -15.57
C GLY A 5 -13.30 -32.59 -14.15
N HIS A 6 -12.01 -32.34 -13.99
CA HIS A 6 -11.44 -31.98 -12.69
C HIS A 6 -11.73 -30.49 -12.41
N THR A 7 -12.92 -30.17 -11.90
CA THR A 7 -13.19 -28.83 -11.37
C THR A 7 -12.57 -28.71 -9.99
N LYS A 8 -11.29 -28.31 -9.93
CA LYS A 8 -10.75 -27.71 -8.71
C LYS A 8 -11.39 -26.33 -8.56
N SER A 9 -12.59 -26.31 -7.96
CA SER A 9 -13.15 -25.09 -7.41
C SER A 9 -12.31 -24.74 -6.18
N GLY A 10 -11.22 -24.00 -6.37
CA GLY A 10 -10.46 -23.43 -5.25
C GLY A 10 -11.40 -22.56 -4.43
N ALA A 11 -11.31 -22.64 -3.09
CA ALA A 11 -12.08 -21.76 -2.23
C ALA A 11 -11.83 -20.29 -2.64
N PRO A 12 -12.85 -19.41 -2.62
CA PRO A 12 -12.66 -17.99 -2.88
C PRO A 12 -11.53 -17.44 -2.01
N ILE A 13 -10.63 -16.67 -2.62
CA ILE A 13 -9.55 -16.02 -1.87
C ILE A 13 -10.22 -14.95 -0.99
N PRO A 14 -10.04 -14.99 0.34
CA PRO A 14 -10.72 -14.06 1.22
C PRO A 14 -10.24 -12.62 1.00
N VAL A 15 -11.10 -11.67 1.36
CA VAL A 15 -10.74 -10.26 1.49
C VAL A 15 -9.65 -10.13 2.57
N PRO A 16 -8.60 -9.32 2.36
CA PRO A 16 -7.60 -9.09 3.40
C PRO A 16 -8.22 -8.48 4.66
N THR A 17 -7.88 -9.01 5.83
CA THR A 17 -8.41 -8.52 7.12
C THR A 17 -7.41 -7.68 7.91
N THR A 18 -6.15 -7.66 7.49
CA THR A 18 -5.08 -6.82 8.03
C THR A 18 -4.79 -5.64 7.10
N TYR A 19 -3.91 -4.75 7.54
CA TYR A 19 -3.41 -3.62 6.76
C TYR A 19 -1.87 -3.63 6.76
N PRO A 20 -1.22 -2.94 5.81
CA PRO A 20 0.24 -2.85 5.78
C PRO A 20 0.80 -2.01 6.93
N GLU A 21 1.72 -2.56 7.72
CA GLU A 21 2.61 -1.76 8.55
C GLU A 21 3.66 -1.11 7.65
N THR A 22 3.88 0.20 7.81
CA THR A 22 4.78 0.97 6.92
C THR A 22 5.87 1.70 7.71
N GLU A 23 7.12 1.49 7.31
CA GLU A 23 8.33 2.22 7.71
C GLU A 23 8.72 3.20 6.61
N ILE A 24 9.00 4.45 6.97
CA ILE A 24 9.34 5.52 6.04
C ILE A 24 10.85 5.73 6.05
N LYS A 25 11.47 5.70 4.87
CA LYS A 25 12.90 6.00 4.70
C LYS A 25 13.12 7.16 3.74
N LEU A 26 14.11 7.99 4.05
CA LEU A 26 14.51 9.17 3.28
C LEU A 26 15.93 8.94 2.73
N PRO A 27 16.10 8.11 1.69
CA PRO A 27 17.42 7.64 1.27
C PRO A 27 18.27 8.76 0.67
N VAL A 28 17.65 9.71 -0.05
CA VAL A 28 18.28 10.85 -0.73
C VAL A 28 17.27 12.00 -0.85
N PRO A 29 17.71 13.23 -1.15
CA PRO A 29 16.80 14.36 -1.39
C PRO A 29 15.74 14.05 -2.45
N ALA A 30 14.55 14.64 -2.27
CA ALA A 30 13.38 14.42 -3.13
C ALA A 30 12.91 12.96 -3.28
N LYS A 31 13.40 12.01 -2.47
CA LYS A 31 12.92 10.63 -2.45
C LYS A 31 12.40 10.23 -1.07
N ILE A 32 11.29 9.50 -1.09
CA ILE A 32 10.71 8.85 0.07
C ILE A 32 10.45 7.40 -0.31
N GLU A 33 10.89 6.47 0.52
CA GLU A 33 10.61 5.05 0.37
C GLU A 33 9.63 4.58 1.45
N LEU A 34 8.58 3.89 1.02
CA LEU A 34 7.65 3.19 1.89
C LEU A 34 8.04 1.71 1.93
N HIS A 35 8.58 1.29 3.05
CA HIS A 35 8.86 -0.12 3.35
C HIS A 35 7.65 -0.69 4.07
N PHE A 36 6.93 -1.62 3.45
CA PHE A 36 5.65 -2.12 3.96
C PHE A 36 5.61 -3.65 4.03
N ARG A 37 4.93 -4.15 5.05
CA ARG A 37 4.84 -5.58 5.41
C ARG A 37 3.56 -5.86 6.17
N ASP A 38 3.22 -7.14 6.33
CA ASP A 38 2.07 -7.53 7.14
C ASP A 38 2.26 -7.25 8.63
N THR A 39 1.16 -7.06 9.35
CA THR A 39 1.17 -6.80 10.80
C THR A 39 1.81 -7.95 11.56
N GLY A 40 2.80 -7.65 12.40
CA GLY A 40 3.49 -8.66 13.21
C GLY A 40 4.53 -9.52 12.47
N GLU A 41 4.72 -9.31 11.16
CA GLU A 41 5.80 -9.95 10.41
C GLU A 41 7.12 -9.17 10.54
N THR A 42 8.25 -9.87 10.48
CA THR A 42 9.59 -9.26 10.58
C THR A 42 10.27 -9.03 9.23
N GLY A 43 9.72 -9.58 8.14
CA GLY A 43 10.21 -9.41 6.78
C GLY A 43 9.34 -8.49 5.91
N HIS A 44 9.48 -8.57 4.59
CA HIS A 44 8.62 -7.89 3.60
C HIS A 44 7.46 -8.78 3.13
N ALA A 45 7.04 -9.72 3.98
CA ALA A 45 5.99 -10.66 3.65
C ALA A 45 4.64 -9.94 3.60
N LYS A 46 3.81 -10.33 2.63
CA LYS A 46 2.40 -9.96 2.55
C LYS A 46 1.57 -11.09 3.15
N PRO A 47 0.33 -10.81 3.61
CA PRO A 47 -0.58 -11.88 4.00
C PRO A 47 -0.81 -12.87 2.85
N HIS A 48 -1.14 -14.12 3.19
CA HIS A 48 -1.50 -15.12 2.20
C HIS A 48 -2.71 -14.65 1.36
N GLY A 49 -2.65 -14.81 0.04
CA GLY A 49 -3.71 -14.37 -0.87
C GLY A 49 -3.70 -12.89 -1.24
N VAL A 50 -2.83 -12.08 -0.60
CA VAL A 50 -2.63 -10.68 -0.97
C VAL A 50 -1.73 -10.56 -2.19
N ARG A 51 -2.18 -9.77 -3.16
CA ARG A 51 -1.41 -9.46 -4.38
C ARG A 51 -0.42 -8.33 -4.13
N GLY A 52 -0.85 -7.29 -3.43
CA GLY A 52 -0.06 -6.07 -3.22
C GLY A 52 -0.80 -5.07 -2.34
N ALA A 53 -0.25 -3.87 -2.21
CA ALA A 53 -0.86 -2.75 -1.51
C ALA A 53 -1.37 -1.71 -2.50
N GLU A 54 -2.55 -1.16 -2.26
CA GLU A 54 -2.91 0.15 -2.79
C GLU A 54 -2.30 1.21 -1.87
N ILE A 55 -1.67 2.20 -2.48
CA ILE A 55 -1.01 3.32 -1.81
C ILE A 55 -1.74 4.56 -2.29
N ARG A 56 -2.38 5.27 -1.37
CA ARG A 56 -2.97 6.59 -1.64
C ARG A 56 -2.14 7.68 -1.03
N TRP A 57 -2.05 8.84 -1.69
CA TRP A 57 -1.32 9.99 -1.16
C TRP A 57 -1.84 11.34 -1.66
N ALA A 58 -1.51 12.40 -0.93
CA ALA A 58 -1.66 13.78 -1.35
C ALA A 58 -0.59 14.66 -0.68
N ILE A 59 -0.20 15.75 -1.35
CA ILE A 59 0.62 16.81 -0.73
C ILE A 59 -0.36 17.89 -0.26
N LEU A 60 -0.45 18.10 1.05
CA LEU A 60 -1.44 18.97 1.67
C LEU A 60 -0.77 19.89 2.70
N ASP A 61 -1.34 21.08 2.91
CA ASP A 61 -0.90 22.00 3.96
C ASP A 61 -1.53 21.64 5.32
N THR A 62 -2.69 20.97 5.32
CA THR A 62 -3.40 20.51 6.50
C THR A 62 -3.50 18.99 6.52
N PRO A 63 -3.33 18.33 7.68
CA PRO A 63 -3.56 16.90 7.79
C PRO A 63 -4.97 16.51 7.33
N PRO A 64 -5.11 15.54 6.42
CA PRO A 64 -6.42 15.04 6.01
C PRO A 64 -7.06 14.26 7.15
N THR A 65 -8.39 14.23 7.17
CA THR A 65 -9.18 13.47 8.15
C THR A 65 -9.60 12.10 7.65
N ASP A 66 -9.62 11.90 6.33
CA ASP A 66 -9.99 10.62 5.70
C ASP A 66 -9.08 10.27 4.50
N TRP A 67 -8.98 8.96 4.20
CA TRP A 67 -8.16 8.44 3.11
C TRP A 67 -8.72 8.76 1.72
N ASP A 68 -9.98 9.18 1.60
CA ASP A 68 -10.56 9.70 0.36
C ASP A 68 -10.06 11.12 0.00
N GLU A 69 -9.48 11.86 0.97
CA GLU A 69 -8.80 13.14 0.70
C GLU A 69 -7.43 12.93 0.04
N LEU A 70 -6.92 11.69 0.02
CA LEU A 70 -5.66 11.33 -0.63
C LEU A 70 -5.89 11.08 -2.13
N LEU A 71 -5.84 12.17 -2.89
CA LEU A 71 -6.30 12.23 -4.29
C LEU A 71 -5.51 11.38 -5.30
N HIS A 72 -4.29 10.97 -4.95
CA HIS A 72 -3.50 10.10 -5.81
C HIS A 72 -3.54 8.67 -5.30
N SER A 73 -3.52 7.70 -6.21
CA SER A 73 -3.47 6.27 -5.87
C SER A 73 -2.57 5.51 -6.84
N LYS A 74 -1.88 4.49 -6.32
CA LYS A 74 -1.11 3.52 -7.10
C LYS A 74 -1.12 2.17 -6.40
N PHE A 75 -1.21 1.12 -7.19
CA PHE A 75 -1.06 -0.25 -6.72
C PHE A 75 0.39 -0.70 -6.87
N ASP A 76 0.98 -1.23 -5.80
CA ASP A 76 2.31 -1.84 -5.83
C ASP A 76 2.30 -3.28 -5.31
N THR A 77 3.05 -4.13 -5.99
CA THR A 77 3.17 -5.55 -5.66
C THR A 77 4.42 -5.86 -4.85
N GLN A 78 5.29 -4.89 -4.59
CA GLN A 78 6.56 -5.13 -3.91
C GLN A 78 6.98 -3.93 -3.06
N SER A 79 7.55 -4.24 -1.90
CA SER A 79 8.21 -3.26 -1.05
C SER A 79 9.71 -3.19 -1.38
N PRO A 80 10.34 -2.00 -1.38
CA PRO A 80 9.75 -0.68 -1.09
C PRO A 80 9.07 0.00 -2.29
N PHE A 81 8.07 0.83 -1.99
CA PHE A 81 7.53 1.78 -2.96
C PHE A 81 8.31 3.09 -2.86
N THR A 82 8.80 3.60 -4.00
CA THR A 82 9.58 4.85 -4.03
C THR A 82 8.77 5.99 -4.63
N PHE A 83 8.58 7.06 -3.84
CA PHE A 83 8.18 8.36 -4.35
C PHE A 83 9.40 9.14 -4.84
N THR A 84 9.23 9.85 -5.95
CA THR A 84 10.19 10.85 -6.44
C THR A 84 9.45 12.16 -6.63
N PHE A 85 9.88 13.18 -5.89
CA PHE A 85 9.26 14.50 -5.87
C PHE A 85 10.05 15.49 -6.73
N LYS A 86 9.39 16.56 -7.15
CA LYS A 86 10.00 17.67 -7.88
C LYS A 86 10.61 18.67 -6.89
N GLY A 87 11.58 19.46 -7.35
CA GLY A 87 12.23 20.48 -6.51
C GLY A 87 11.27 21.50 -5.88
N GLY A 88 10.15 21.83 -6.55
CA GLY A 88 9.12 22.73 -6.01
C GLY A 88 8.20 22.11 -4.95
N GLU A 89 8.37 20.83 -4.62
CA GLU A 89 7.61 20.12 -3.59
C GLU A 89 8.42 19.94 -2.30
N ARG A 90 9.69 20.34 -2.30
CA ARG A 90 10.55 20.27 -1.13
C ARG A 90 9.95 21.05 0.04
N ALA A 91 10.13 20.51 1.25
CA ALA A 91 9.60 21.05 2.50
C ALA A 91 8.06 21.05 2.62
N LYS A 92 7.33 20.51 1.64
CA LYS A 92 5.90 20.22 1.79
C LYS A 92 5.70 18.88 2.49
N THR A 93 4.52 18.68 3.05
CA THR A 93 4.13 17.42 3.69
C THR A 93 3.36 16.56 2.71
N VAL A 94 3.82 15.33 2.52
CA VAL A 94 3.03 14.29 1.85
C VAL A 94 2.35 13.44 2.91
N TYR A 95 1.06 13.19 2.72
CA TYR A 95 0.25 12.27 3.50
C TYR A 95 -0.03 11.04 2.67
N PHE A 96 -0.04 9.87 3.29
CA PHE A 96 -0.34 8.62 2.61
C PHE A 96 -0.98 7.59 3.52
N ALA A 97 -1.74 6.68 2.93
CA ALA A 97 -2.33 5.52 3.57
C ALA A 97 -2.21 4.32 2.64
N LEU A 98 -2.14 3.12 3.21
CA LEU A 98 -2.03 1.89 2.44
C LEU A 98 -3.12 0.90 2.87
N CYS A 99 -3.60 0.09 1.93
CA CYS A 99 -4.43 -1.08 2.23
C CYS A 99 -3.97 -2.28 1.40
N TRP A 100 -4.19 -3.50 1.91
CA TRP A 100 -3.93 -4.71 1.13
C TRP A 100 -5.00 -4.91 0.07
N VAL A 101 -4.60 -5.42 -1.09
CA VAL A 101 -5.51 -5.85 -2.15
C VAL A 101 -5.20 -7.30 -2.51
N ASN A 102 -6.21 -8.16 -2.46
CA ASN A 102 -6.07 -9.56 -2.85
C ASN A 102 -5.99 -9.72 -4.39
N THR A 103 -5.87 -10.96 -4.85
CA THR A 103 -5.77 -11.26 -6.29
C THR A 103 -7.05 -10.99 -7.07
N THR A 104 -8.20 -10.89 -6.42
CA THR A 104 -9.50 -10.58 -7.03
C THR A 104 -9.78 -9.07 -7.07
N GLY A 105 -8.93 -8.25 -6.44
CA GLY A 105 -9.08 -6.79 -6.40
C GLY A 105 -9.84 -6.26 -5.18
N GLU A 106 -10.21 -7.13 -4.25
CA GLU A 106 -10.87 -6.75 -3.01
C GLU A 106 -9.86 -6.15 -2.03
N LYS A 107 -10.26 -5.06 -1.39
CA LYS A 107 -9.42 -4.26 -0.50
C LYS A 107 -9.71 -4.60 0.95
N GLY A 108 -8.64 -4.73 1.74
CA GLY A 108 -8.72 -4.81 3.19
C GLY A 108 -8.90 -3.44 3.84
N PRO A 109 -8.85 -3.37 5.18
CA PRO A 109 -8.87 -2.11 5.90
C PRO A 109 -7.68 -1.21 5.49
N TRP A 110 -7.90 0.10 5.54
CA TRP A 110 -6.82 1.08 5.40
C TRP A 110 -6.02 1.17 6.70
N ALA A 111 -4.70 1.28 6.56
CA ALA A 111 -3.83 1.72 7.65
C ALA A 111 -4.12 3.19 8.00
N GLU A 112 -3.71 3.61 9.20
CA GLU A 112 -3.76 5.02 9.60
C GLU A 112 -3.01 5.91 8.61
N ILE A 113 -3.47 7.15 8.44
CA ILE A 113 -2.80 8.12 7.58
C ILE A 113 -1.47 8.50 8.23
N GLN A 114 -0.39 8.26 7.50
CA GLN A 114 0.96 8.65 7.87
C GLN A 114 1.40 9.86 7.06
N SER A 115 2.48 10.50 7.49
CA SER A 115 3.03 11.67 6.81
C SER A 115 4.54 11.71 6.83
N ALA A 116 5.11 12.43 5.87
CA ALA A 116 6.53 12.73 5.81
C ALA A 116 6.76 14.11 5.18
N VAL A 117 7.78 14.82 5.65
CA VAL A 117 8.26 16.05 5.01
C VAL A 117 9.18 15.66 3.85
N ILE A 118 8.96 16.26 2.68
CA ILE A 118 9.75 16.00 1.48
C ILE A 118 11.17 16.61 1.65
N PRO A 119 12.24 15.80 1.63
CA PRO A 119 13.61 16.24 1.93
C PRO A 119 14.27 17.10 0.84
#